data_AF-A0A939HPA7-F1
#
_entry.id   AF-A0A939HPA7-F1
#
_cell.length_a   1.000
_cell.length_b   1.000
_cell.length_c   1.000
_cell.angle_alpha   90.00
_cell.angle_beta   90.00
_cell.angle_gamma   90.00
#
_symmetry.space_group_name_H-M   'P 1'
#
loop_
_entity.id
_entity.type
_entity.pdbx_description
1 polymer ?
#
loop_
_entity_poly.entity_id
_entity_poly.type
_entity_poly.pdbx_seq_one_letter_code
_entity_poly.pdbx_strand_id
1 'polypeptide(L)'
;MCNAESRSFKPPSPAHLVGLCNRPEPQRVVSSSEIGNPICSVFLSPEGDRYIGQTQPGGCPTNYRGAVKITNRIILHSEGMDTTDRGFDAQGNQVWGATDSTYQFRWVD
;
A
#
# COMPACT_ATOMS: atom_id res chain seq x y z
N MET A 1 15.79 0.79 -16.23
CA MET A 1 15.00 1.02 -15.00
C MET A 1 14.97 -0.29 -14.21
N CYS A 2 15.15 -0.22 -12.89
CA CYS A 2 15.18 -1.41 -12.03
C CYS A 2 13.79 -1.69 -11.43
N ASN A 3 13.53 -2.95 -11.10
CA ASN A 3 12.36 -3.34 -10.31
C ASN A 3 12.44 -2.72 -8.91
N ALA A 4 11.29 -2.46 -8.32
CA ALA A 4 11.16 -1.95 -6.95
C ALA A 4 10.22 -2.84 -6.12
N GLU A 5 10.39 -2.80 -4.80
CA GLU A 5 9.49 -3.46 -3.86
C GLU A 5 8.99 -2.41 -2.86
N SER A 6 7.67 -2.26 -2.76
CA SER A 6 7.03 -1.47 -1.71
C SER A 6 6.58 -2.39 -0.59
N ARG A 7 7.15 -2.21 0.61
CA ARG A 7 6.81 -2.98 1.80
C ARG A 7 5.92 -2.18 2.73
N SER A 8 4.82 -2.78 3.15
CA SER A 8 3.90 -2.19 4.12
C SER A 8 4.13 -2.77 5.52
N PHE A 9 3.99 -1.93 6.53
CA PHE A 9 4.25 -2.24 7.93
C PHE A 9 3.06 -1.86 8.80
N LYS A 10 2.90 -2.53 9.95
CA LYS A 10 1.94 -2.15 10.99
C LYS A 10 2.71 -1.74 12.25
N PRO A 11 2.81 -0.43 12.53
CA PRO A 11 3.42 0.07 13.76
C PRO A 11 2.77 -0.56 15.01
N PRO A 12 3.55 -0.96 16.03
CA PRO A 12 3.00 -1.43 17.31
C PRO A 12 2.19 -0.35 18.04
N SER A 13 2.60 0.91 17.92
CA SER A 13 1.98 2.07 18.57
C SER A 13 1.63 3.16 17.54
N PRO A 14 0.65 2.93 16.64
CA PRO A 14 0.36 3.84 15.53
C PRO A 14 -0.08 5.24 15.98
N ALA A 15 -0.62 5.36 17.20
CA ALA A 15 -0.99 6.65 17.78
C ALA A 15 0.18 7.64 17.90
N HIS A 16 1.42 7.14 18.09
CA HIS A 16 2.61 8.01 18.20
C HIS A 16 3.02 8.64 16.86
N LEU A 17 2.58 8.06 15.75
CA LEU A 17 2.88 8.51 14.40
C LEU A 17 1.81 9.44 13.83
N VAL A 18 0.73 9.70 14.56
CA VAL A 18 -0.31 10.64 14.13
C VAL A 18 0.30 12.03 13.92
N GLY A 19 0.00 12.63 12.77
CA GLY A 19 0.50 13.95 12.37
C GLY A 19 1.98 14.01 12.02
N LEU A 20 2.69 12.87 11.90
CA LEU A 20 4.12 12.82 11.61
C LEU A 20 4.49 13.68 10.38
N CYS A 21 3.75 13.56 9.28
CA CYS A 21 4.02 14.31 8.04
C CYS A 21 3.87 15.84 8.20
N ASN A 22 3.16 16.31 9.23
CA ASN A 22 2.95 17.74 9.49
C ASN A 22 4.04 18.34 10.39
N ARG A 23 4.91 17.51 11.00
CA ARG A 23 6.01 17.97 11.85
C ARG A 23 7.14 18.57 10.99
N PRO A 24 8.04 19.40 11.55
CA PRO A 24 9.27 19.79 10.87
C PRO A 24 10.09 18.57 10.45
N GLU A 25 10.77 18.63 9.30
CA GLU A 25 11.52 17.49 8.74
C GLU A 25 12.49 16.81 9.72
N PRO A 26 13.27 17.53 10.56
CA PRO A 26 14.16 16.90 11.55
C PRO A 26 13.43 16.06 12.60
N GLN A 27 12.12 16.24 12.76
CA GLN A 27 11.26 15.50 13.68
C GLN A 27 10.47 14.38 13.00
N ARG A 28 10.62 14.20 11.68
CA ARG A 28 9.99 13.12 10.89
C ARG A 28 10.85 11.84 10.88
N VAL A 29 11.56 11.59 11.97
CA VAL A 29 12.41 10.41 12.11
C VAL A 29 11.61 9.31 12.77
N VAL A 30 11.59 8.12 12.15
CA VAL A 30 10.94 6.93 12.70
C VAL A 30 11.97 5.81 12.72
N SER A 31 12.17 5.22 13.89
CA SER A 31 13.08 4.08 14.04
C SER A 31 12.44 2.78 13.52
N SER A 32 13.28 1.81 13.13
CA SER A 32 12.79 0.50 12.67
C SER A 32 11.97 -0.25 13.73
N SER A 33 12.27 -0.04 15.01
CA SER A 33 11.50 -0.62 16.13
C SER A 33 10.09 -0.02 16.25
N GLU A 34 9.84 1.19 15.75
CA GLU A 34 8.54 1.85 15.79
C GLU A 34 7.60 1.42 14.65
N ILE A 35 8.13 0.88 13.55
CA ILE A 35 7.32 0.43 12.40
C ILE A 35 7.01 -1.07 12.42
N GLY A 36 7.81 -1.88 13.12
CA GLY A 36 7.63 -3.33 13.22
C GLY A 36 8.11 -4.11 11.99
N ASN A 37 7.55 -5.31 11.79
CA ASN A 37 7.89 -6.19 10.68
C ASN A 37 7.02 -5.91 9.45
N PRO A 38 7.52 -6.16 8.22
CA PRO A 38 6.72 -6.03 7.01
C PRO A 38 5.58 -7.06 7.03
N ILE A 39 4.40 -6.63 6.59
CA ILE A 39 3.17 -7.45 6.58
C ILE A 39 2.65 -7.72 5.16
N CYS A 40 3.12 -6.96 4.18
CA CYS A 40 2.72 -7.09 2.79
C CYS A 40 3.77 -6.45 1.87
N SER A 41 3.89 -6.98 0.66
CA SER A 41 4.77 -6.45 -0.38
C SER A 41 4.03 -6.29 -1.71
N VAL A 42 4.31 -5.18 -2.40
CA VAL A 42 3.92 -4.91 -3.78
C VAL A 42 5.19 -4.84 -4.61
N PHE A 43 5.26 -5.63 -5.67
CA PHE A 43 6.43 -5.69 -6.56
C PHE A 43 6.13 -4.87 -7.80
N LEU A 44 6.94 -3.85 -8.04
CA LEU A 44 6.79 -2.90 -9.13
C LEU A 44 7.83 -3.14 -10.22
N SER A 45 7.36 -3.21 -11.45
CA SER A 45 8.21 -3.28 -12.64
C SER A 45 8.00 -2.03 -13.49
N PRO A 46 9.07 -1.49 -14.09
CA PRO A 46 8.94 -0.38 -15.03
C PRO A 46 8.20 -0.83 -16.29
N GLU A 47 7.34 0.04 -16.82
CA GLU A 47 6.65 -0.13 -18.09
C GLU A 47 6.58 1.24 -18.79
N GLY A 48 7.44 1.48 -19.79
CA GLY A 48 7.52 2.80 -20.42
C GLY A 48 7.99 3.87 -19.42
N ASP A 49 7.19 4.92 -19.25
CA ASP A 49 7.42 6.05 -18.34
C ASP A 49 6.73 5.89 -16.97
N ARG A 50 6.16 4.71 -16.71
CA ARG A 50 5.42 4.38 -15.48
C ARG A 50 5.97 3.13 -14.79
N TYR A 51 5.51 2.90 -13.57
CA TYR A 51 5.71 1.64 -12.84
C TYR A 51 4.37 0.95 -12.61
N ILE A 52 4.32 -0.36 -12.85
CA ILE A 52 3.16 -1.19 -12.51
C ILE A 52 3.54 -2.12 -11.36
N GLY A 53 2.80 -1.98 -10.26
CA GLY A 53 2.94 -2.76 -9.04
C GLY A 53 1.78 -3.70 -8.81
N GLN A 54 2.06 -4.89 -8.30
CA GLN A 54 1.03 -5.76 -7.73
C GLN A 54 1.56 -6.64 -6.60
N THR A 55 0.66 -7.05 -5.71
CA THR A 55 0.93 -8.14 -4.77
C THR A 55 1.21 -9.46 -5.52
N GLN A 56 1.97 -10.37 -4.90
CA GLN A 56 2.18 -11.72 -5.43
C GLN A 56 0.84 -12.48 -5.58
N PRO A 57 0.81 -13.55 -6.41
CA PRO A 57 -0.32 -14.46 -6.46
C PRO A 57 -0.69 -14.94 -5.04
N GLY A 58 -1.97 -14.87 -4.69
CA GLY A 58 -2.42 -15.19 -3.33
C GLY A 58 -2.46 -14.00 -2.37
N GLY A 59 -1.99 -12.81 -2.77
CA GLY A 59 -2.13 -11.57 -2.01
C GLY A 59 -1.42 -11.59 -0.67
N CYS A 60 -1.81 -10.66 0.21
CA CYS A 60 -1.30 -10.56 1.57
C CYS A 60 -2.37 -11.00 2.58
N PRO A 61 -2.02 -11.76 3.64
CA PRO A 61 -2.98 -12.18 4.65
C PRO A 61 -3.53 -10.97 5.43
N THR A 62 -4.80 -11.01 5.80
CA THR A 62 -5.43 -10.00 6.67
C THR A 62 -6.53 -10.61 7.52
N ASN A 63 -7.03 -9.85 8.48
CA ASN A 63 -8.26 -10.15 9.23
C ASN A 63 -9.19 -8.92 9.28
N TYR A 64 -9.01 -7.97 8.36
CA TYR A 64 -9.74 -6.71 8.34
C TYR A 64 -11.09 -6.84 7.64
N ARG A 65 -12.17 -6.46 8.34
CA ARG A 65 -13.55 -6.39 7.81
C ARG A 65 -13.99 -7.68 7.08
N GLY A 66 -13.68 -8.84 7.65
CA GLY A 66 -14.07 -10.15 7.10
C GLY A 66 -13.19 -10.66 5.95
N ALA A 67 -12.20 -9.90 5.50
CA ALA A 67 -11.23 -10.40 4.53
C ALA A 67 -10.19 -11.30 5.21
N VAL A 68 -9.75 -12.33 4.49
CA VAL A 68 -8.59 -13.17 4.83
C VAL A 68 -7.38 -12.86 3.96
N LYS A 69 -7.61 -12.21 2.80
CA LYS A 69 -6.60 -11.82 1.82
C LYS A 69 -6.83 -10.40 1.32
N ILE A 70 -5.75 -9.68 1.04
CA ILE A 70 -5.75 -8.40 0.33
C ILE A 70 -4.95 -8.54 -0.96
N THR A 71 -5.43 -7.95 -2.03
CA THR A 71 -4.62 -7.69 -3.23
C THR A 71 -4.50 -6.19 -3.44
N ASN A 72 -3.33 -5.76 -3.86
CA ASN A 72 -3.08 -4.40 -4.28
C ASN A 72 -2.55 -4.42 -5.72
N ARG A 73 -3.04 -3.48 -6.53
CA ARG A 73 -2.45 -3.12 -7.82
C ARG A 73 -2.24 -1.61 -7.86
N ILE A 74 -1.03 -1.17 -8.19
CA ILE A 74 -0.63 0.23 -8.26
C ILE A 74 -0.09 0.53 -9.66
N ILE A 75 -0.39 1.72 -10.18
CA ILE A 75 0.31 2.33 -11.30
C ILE A 75 0.87 3.68 -10.79
N LEU A 76 2.18 3.87 -10.89
CA LEU A 76 2.84 5.15 -10.60
C LEU A 76 3.24 5.81 -11.93
N HIS A 77 2.86 7.06 -12.11
CA HIS A 77 3.16 7.85 -13.31
C HIS A 77 3.44 9.32 -12.93
N SER A 78 3.84 10.13 -13.89
CA SER A 78 4.23 11.54 -13.67
C SER A 78 3.15 12.37 -12.98
N GLU A 79 1.89 12.16 -13.33
CA GLU A 79 0.74 12.89 -12.77
C GLU A 79 0.29 12.39 -11.38
N GLY A 80 0.80 11.24 -10.91
CA GLY A 80 0.47 10.69 -9.59
C GLY A 80 0.42 9.17 -9.51
N MET A 81 -0.58 8.66 -8.77
CA MET A 81 -0.74 7.24 -8.48
C MET A 81 -2.18 6.78 -8.66
N ASP A 82 -2.34 5.65 -9.33
CA ASP A 82 -3.61 4.93 -9.45
C ASP A 82 -3.50 3.62 -8.65
N THR A 83 -4.36 3.40 -7.66
CA THR A 83 -4.31 2.21 -6.79
C THR A 83 -5.65 1.53 -6.62
N THR A 84 -5.63 0.19 -6.64
CA THR A 84 -6.79 -0.67 -6.43
C THR A 84 -6.46 -1.66 -5.31
N ASP A 85 -6.92 -1.35 -4.11
CA ASP A 85 -6.88 -2.23 -2.95
C ASP A 85 -8.21 -2.97 -2.78
N ARG A 86 -8.14 -4.29 -2.62
CA ARG A 86 -9.31 -5.17 -2.48
C ARG A 86 -9.09 -6.20 -1.40
N GLY A 87 -10.07 -6.37 -0.52
CA GLY A 87 -10.11 -7.43 0.48
C GLY A 87 -11.05 -8.55 0.05
N PHE A 88 -10.63 -9.79 0.24
CA PHE A 88 -11.37 -10.99 -0.11
C PHE A 88 -11.57 -11.90 1.09
N ASP A 89 -12.77 -12.45 1.24
CA ASP A 89 -13.05 -13.51 2.22
C ASP A 89 -12.41 -14.87 1.83
N ALA A 90 -12.63 -15.89 2.65
CA ALA A 90 -12.07 -17.23 2.42
C ALA A 90 -12.67 -17.96 1.21
N GLN A 91 -13.84 -17.53 0.74
CA GLN A 91 -14.52 -18.06 -0.44
C GLN A 91 -14.09 -17.33 -1.73
N GLY A 92 -13.30 -16.25 -1.61
CA GLY A 92 -12.83 -15.45 -2.73
C GLY A 92 -13.78 -14.32 -3.12
N ASN A 93 -14.80 -14.02 -2.32
CA ASN A 93 -15.68 -12.87 -2.57
C ASN A 93 -14.98 -11.59 -2.11
N GLN A 94 -15.04 -10.54 -2.91
CA GLN A 94 -14.58 -9.22 -2.48
C GLN A 94 -15.54 -8.67 -1.42
N VAL A 95 -15.02 -8.33 -0.24
CA VAL A 95 -15.80 -7.84 0.91
C VAL A 95 -15.60 -6.34 1.18
N TRP A 96 -14.50 -5.75 0.68
CA TRP A 96 -14.26 -4.31 0.71
C TRP A 96 -13.25 -3.90 -0.35
N GLY A 97 -13.13 -2.59 -0.57
CA GLY A 97 -12.25 -1.99 -1.57
C GLY A 97 -13.01 -1.66 -2.84
N ALA A 98 -12.31 -1.10 -3.82
CA ALA A 98 -12.96 -0.60 -5.02
C ALA A 98 -13.39 -1.74 -5.95
N THR A 99 -14.67 -1.80 -6.31
CA THR A 99 -15.25 -2.82 -7.20
C THR A 99 -15.03 -2.45 -8.67
N ASP A 100 -15.46 -1.24 -9.05
CA ASP A 100 -15.57 -0.82 -10.45
C ASP A 100 -14.67 0.37 -10.83
N SER A 101 -13.90 0.88 -9.86
CA SER A 101 -13.02 2.04 -10.07
C SER A 101 -11.68 1.87 -9.37
N THR A 102 -10.73 2.71 -9.75
CA THR A 102 -9.40 2.80 -9.15
C THR A 102 -9.31 4.12 -8.39
N TYR A 103 -8.73 4.11 -7.20
CA TYR A 103 -8.46 5.37 -6.50
C TYR A 103 -7.33 6.11 -7.21
N GLN A 104 -7.56 7.38 -7.51
CA GLN A 104 -6.62 8.23 -8.22
C GLN A 104 -6.10 9.29 -7.25
N PHE A 105 -4.82 9.21 -6.93
CA PHE A 105 -4.09 10.21 -6.19
C PHE A 105 -3.35 11.08 -7.20
N ARG A 106 -3.55 12.39 -7.09
CA ARG A 106 -2.90 13.40 -7.93
C ARG A 106 -2.18 14.38 -7.02
N TRP A 107 -1.14 14.99 -7.55
CA TRP A 107 -0.45 16.07 -6.86
C TRP A 107 -1.42 17.22 -6.60
N VAL A 108 -1.34 17.80 -5.41
CA VAL A 108 -2.00 19.06 -5.08
C VAL A 108 -0.91 20.12 -5.01
N ASP A 109 -1.20 21.29 -5.59
CA ASP A 109 -0.30 22.45 -5.55
C ASP A 109 -0.11 22.99 -4.13
#